data_AF-A0A3D2P6E8-F1
#
_entry.id   AF-A0A3D2P6E8-F1
#
_cell.length_a   1.000
_cell.length_b   1.000
_cell.length_c   1.000
_cell.angle_alpha   90.00
_cell.angle_beta   90.00
_cell.angle_gamma   90.00
#
_symmetry.space_group_name_H-M   'P 1'
#
loop_
_entity.id
_entity.type
_entity.pdbx_description
1 polymer ?
#
loop_
_entity_poly.entity_id
_entity_poly.type
_entity_poly.pdbx_seq_one_letter_code
_entity_poly.pdbx_strand_id
1 'polypeptide(L)'
;FLRDGFACQYCGSPDDLTFDHLIPRSKGGLTTWENVTTACSPCNLRKSDKLAEDIGMLPRHRPAAPSVFHLQKMGRRFPPNHLHESWLDYLYWDAELEA
;
A
#
# COMPACT_ATOMS: atom_id res chain seq x y z
N PHE A 1 -4.50 0.41 1.66
CA PHE A 1 -3.83 1.11 0.54
C PHE A 1 -3.23 2.47 0.89
N LEU A 2 -3.53 3.08 2.06
CA LEU A 2 -3.01 4.41 2.45
C LEU A 2 -1.48 4.53 2.38
N ARG A 3 -0.73 3.54 2.89
CA ARG A 3 0.75 3.52 2.83
C ARG A 3 1.28 3.83 1.43
N ASP A 4 0.60 3.27 0.43
CA ASP A 4 0.96 3.29 -0.99
C ASP A 4 0.22 4.40 -1.75
N GLY A 5 -0.52 5.24 -1.04
CA GLY A 5 -1.22 6.41 -1.59
C GLY A 5 -2.40 6.06 -2.47
N PHE A 6 -3.10 4.95 -2.19
CA PHE A 6 -4.22 4.49 -3.01
C PHE A 6 -3.86 4.41 -4.50
N ALA A 7 -2.64 3.94 -4.79
CA ALA A 7 -2.15 3.78 -6.14
C ALA A 7 -1.39 2.47 -6.30
N CYS A 8 -1.59 1.82 -7.44
CA CYS A 8 -0.84 0.66 -7.88
C CYS A 8 0.65 0.98 -7.88
N GLN A 9 1.45 0.21 -7.16
CA GLN A 9 2.88 0.44 -7.07
C GLN A 9 3.62 0.07 -8.35
N TYR A 10 2.99 -0.60 -9.30
CA TYR A 10 3.58 -0.92 -10.60
C TYR A 10 3.29 0.16 -11.66
N CYS A 11 2.01 0.50 -11.88
CA CYS A 11 1.63 1.43 -12.93
C CYS A 11 1.19 2.82 -12.44
N GLY A 12 0.80 2.95 -11.17
CA GLY A 12 0.25 4.20 -10.60
C GLY A 12 -1.28 4.34 -10.71
N SER A 13 -1.98 3.39 -11.32
CA SER A 13 -3.45 3.42 -11.39
C SER A 13 -4.08 3.44 -9.99
N PRO A 14 -5.09 4.30 -9.73
CA PRO A 14 -5.86 4.28 -8.49
C PRO A 14 -7.01 3.25 -8.50
N ASP A 15 -7.28 2.63 -9.64
CA ASP A 15 -8.47 1.80 -9.84
C ASP A 15 -8.20 0.32 -9.55
N ASP A 16 -9.24 -0.34 -9.03
CA ASP A 16 -9.31 -1.79 -8.79
C ASP A 16 -8.08 -2.35 -8.05
N LEU A 17 -7.81 -1.74 -6.90
CA LEU A 17 -6.63 -2.03 -6.08
C LEU A 17 -6.79 -3.32 -5.29
N THR A 18 -5.71 -4.09 -5.28
CA THR A 18 -5.55 -5.36 -4.57
C THR A 18 -4.21 -5.38 -3.83
N PHE A 19 -3.99 -6.41 -3.01
CA PHE A 19 -2.68 -6.71 -2.45
C PHE A 19 -1.95 -7.72 -3.33
N ASP A 20 -0.67 -7.45 -3.58
CA ASP A 20 0.25 -8.36 -4.27
C ASP A 20 1.48 -8.64 -3.41
N HIS A 21 1.99 -9.88 -3.51
CA HIS A 21 3.20 -10.32 -2.83
C HIS A 21 4.38 -10.30 -3.80
N LEU A 22 5.43 -9.52 -3.53
CA LEU A 22 6.63 -9.43 -4.39
C LEU A 22 7.25 -10.80 -4.65
N ILE A 23 7.39 -11.59 -3.59
CA ILE A 23 7.60 -13.03 -3.61
C ILE A 23 6.22 -13.69 -3.49
N PRO A 24 5.73 -14.38 -4.53
CA PRO A 24 4.43 -15.04 -4.50
C PRO A 24 4.31 -16.08 -3.39
N ARG A 25 3.10 -16.26 -2.85
CA ARG A 25 2.82 -17.29 -1.83
C ARG A 25 3.16 -18.70 -2.32
N SER A 26 2.95 -18.99 -3.60
CA SER A 26 3.33 -20.26 -4.23
C SER A 26 4.84 -20.54 -4.21
N LYS A 27 5.66 -19.52 -3.99
CA LYS A 27 7.12 -19.59 -3.85
C LYS A 27 7.58 -19.36 -2.40
N GLY A 28 6.68 -19.51 -1.42
CA GLY A 28 6.99 -19.35 0.00
C GLY A 28 6.99 -17.90 0.51
N GLY A 29 6.50 -16.95 -0.29
CA GLY A 29 6.42 -15.55 0.12
C GLY A 29 5.45 -15.32 1.28
N LEU A 30 5.93 -14.63 2.31
CA LEU A 30 5.18 -14.35 3.53
C LEU A 30 4.34 -13.07 3.39
N THR A 31 3.25 -12.96 4.16
CA THR A 31 2.49 -11.71 4.29
C THR A 31 3.18 -10.80 5.29
N THR A 32 4.20 -10.07 4.85
CA THR A 32 4.93 -9.08 5.66
C THR A 32 4.92 -7.72 5.00
N TRP A 33 5.25 -6.68 5.78
CA TRP A 33 5.32 -5.31 5.27
C TRP A 33 6.30 -5.14 4.12
N GLU A 34 7.37 -5.95 4.09
CA GLU A 34 8.45 -5.94 3.10
C GLU A 34 8.13 -6.76 1.86
N ASN A 35 7.07 -7.57 1.89
CA ASN A 35 6.69 -8.43 0.77
C ASN A 35 5.34 -8.05 0.16
N VAL A 36 4.49 -7.31 0.87
CA VAL A 36 3.16 -6.94 0.38
C VAL A 36 3.13 -5.50 -0.14
N THR A 37 2.61 -5.32 -1.34
CA THR A 37 2.43 -4.01 -2.00
C THR A 37 1.03 -3.84 -2.57
N THR A 38 0.61 -2.61 -2.82
CA THR A 38 -0.64 -2.30 -3.52
C THR A 38 -0.45 -2.50 -5.03
N ALA A 39 -1.34 -3.22 -5.68
CA ALA A 39 -1.35 -3.43 -7.13
C ALA A 39 -2.77 -3.38 -7.69
N CYS A 40 -2.98 -2.76 -8.85
CA CYS A 40 -4.27 -2.91 -9.54
C CYS A 40 -4.42 -4.34 -10.10
N SER A 41 -5.64 -4.83 -10.25
CA SER A 41 -5.89 -6.20 -10.74
C SER A 41 -5.17 -6.55 -12.05
N PRO A 42 -5.08 -5.67 -13.08
CA PRO A 42 -4.32 -5.98 -14.28
C PRO A 42 -2.82 -6.21 -14.04
N CYS A 43 -2.19 -5.40 -13.17
CA CYS A 43 -0.77 -5.59 -12.84
C CYS A 43 -0.56 -6.82 -11.96
N ASN A 44 -1.45 -7.04 -10.99
CA ASN A 44 -1.41 -8.22 -10.13
C ASN A 44 -1.54 -9.50 -10.95
N LEU A 45 -2.47 -9.55 -11.91
CA LEU A 45 -2.65 -10.67 -12.83
C LEU A 45 -1.45 -10.86 -13.77
N ARG A 46 -0.88 -9.77 -14.30
CA ARG A 46 0.33 -9.83 -15.14
C ARG A 46 1.51 -10.46 -14.39
N LYS A 47 1.71 -10.05 -13.13
CA LYS A 47 2.76 -10.60 -12.28
C LYS A 47 2.45 -12.06 -11.92
N SER A 48 1.23 -12.35 -11.45
CA SER A 48 0.80 -13.69 -11.05
C SER A 48 1.80 -14.31 -10.04
N ASP A 49 2.24 -15.53 -10.31
CA ASP A 49 3.21 -16.31 -9.55
C ASP A 49 4.67 -16.06 -9.96
N LYS A 50 4.95 -15.01 -10.74
CA LYS A 50 6.32 -14.61 -11.10
C LYS A 50 6.91 -13.73 -10.01
N LEU A 51 8.23 -13.80 -9.82
CA LEU A 51 8.93 -12.84 -8.98
C LEU A 51 8.91 -11.47 -9.67
N ALA A 52 8.62 -10.42 -8.90
CA ALA A 52 8.58 -9.06 -9.41
C ALA A 52 9.88 -8.66 -10.13
N GLU A 53 11.02 -9.09 -9.57
CA GLU A 53 12.37 -8.84 -10.10
C GLU A 53 12.59 -9.52 -11.45
N ASP A 54 12.19 -10.79 -11.60
CA ASP A 54 12.40 -11.58 -12.83
C ASP A 54 11.73 -10.97 -14.08
N ILE A 55 10.66 -10.21 -13.89
CA ILE A 55 9.89 -9.61 -14.99
C ILE A 55 9.97 -8.08 -15.05
N GLY A 56 10.86 -7.48 -14.25
CA GLY A 56 11.04 -6.03 -14.19
C GLY A 56 9.82 -5.26 -13.69
N MET A 57 8.89 -5.92 -12.99
CA MET A 57 7.73 -5.28 -12.37
C MET A 57 8.11 -4.84 -10.95
N LEU A 58 9.00 -3.86 -10.84
CA LEU A 58 9.43 -3.34 -9.56
C LEU A 58 8.43 -2.30 -9.03
N PRO A 59 8.08 -2.32 -7.75
CA PRO A 59 7.21 -1.30 -7.17
C PRO A 59 7.93 0.05 -7.15
N ARG A 60 7.18 1.15 -7.33
CA ARG A 60 7.67 2.54 -7.26
C ARG A 60 8.38 2.85 -5.94
N HIS A 61 7.93 2.24 -4.86
CA HIS A 61 8.56 2.29 -3.56
C HIS A 61 8.78 0.87 -3.03
N ARG A 62 9.95 0.63 -2.43
CA ARG A 62 10.20 -0.63 -1.74
C ARG A 62 9.23 -0.74 -0.56
N PRO A 63 8.42 -1.81 -0.47
CA PRO A 63 7.46 -1.95 0.61
C PRO A 63 8.21 -2.14 1.94
N ALA A 64 7.72 -1.48 2.97
CA ALA A 64 8.25 -1.52 4.33
C ALA A 64 7.12 -1.18 5.31
N ALA A 65 7.36 -1.44 6.60
CA ALA A 65 6.43 -1.02 7.64
C ALA A 65 6.39 0.52 7.69
N PRO A 66 5.22 1.17 7.55
CA PRO A 66 5.15 2.61 7.61
C PRO A 66 5.29 3.10 9.05
N SER A 67 5.96 4.23 9.24
CA SER A 67 5.87 4.97 10.50
C SER A 67 4.53 5.70 10.62
N VAL A 68 4.15 6.09 11.84
CA VAL A 68 2.97 6.94 12.08
C VAL A 68 3.07 8.24 11.27
N PHE A 69 4.23 8.89 11.28
CA PHE A 69 4.47 10.09 10.48
C PHE A 69 4.26 9.87 8.98
N HIS A 70 4.69 8.71 8.44
CA HIS A 70 4.43 8.36 7.04
C HIS A 70 2.93 8.26 6.77
N LEU A 71 2.18 7.56 7.62
CA LEU A 71 0.74 7.41 7.47
C LEU A 71 0.00 8.74 7.58
N GLN A 72 0.36 9.59 8.55
CA GLN A 72 -0.18 10.95 8.69
C GLN A 72 0.12 11.81 7.43
N LYS A 73 1.36 11.79 6.95
CA LYS A 73 1.77 12.51 5.73
C LYS A 73 0.98 12.04 4.50
N MET A 74 0.77 10.73 4.36
CA MET A 74 -0.04 10.17 3.28
C MET A 74 -1.52 10.54 3.44
N GLY A 75 -2.06 10.50 4.65
CA GLY A 75 -3.46 10.83 4.94
C GLY A 75 -3.81 12.27 4.59
N ARG A 76 -2.91 13.21 4.87
CA ARG A 76 -3.06 14.64 4.52
C ARG A 76 -3.16 14.94 3.02
N ARG A 77 -2.85 13.97 2.14
CA ARG A 77 -2.97 14.13 0.68
C ARG A 77 -4.39 13.93 0.17
N PHE A 78 -5.30 13.44 0.99
CA PHE A 78 -6.66 13.10 0.61
C PHE A 78 -7.66 14.03 1.29
N PRO A 79 -8.83 14.31 0.66
CA PRO A 79 -9.84 15.17 1.24
C PRO A 79 -10.43 14.56 2.52
N PRO A 80 -11.11 15.37 3.36
CA PRO A 80 -11.88 14.88 4.49
C PRO A 80 -12.83 13.74 4.06
N ASN A 81 -13.00 12.73 4.92
CA ASN A 81 -13.82 11.52 4.68
C ASN A 81 -13.33 10.56 3.58
N HIS A 82 -12.13 10.75 3.01
CA HIS A 82 -11.57 9.77 2.06
C HIS A 82 -11.13 8.46 2.74
N LEU A 83 -10.74 8.53 4.01
CA LEU A 83 -10.34 7.37 4.79
C LEU A 83 -11.51 6.91 5.64
N HIS A 84 -11.63 5.59 5.79
CA HIS A 84 -12.62 5.00 6.70
C HIS A 84 -12.40 5.52 8.12
N GLU A 85 -13.48 5.77 8.87
CA GLU A 85 -13.47 6.37 10.21
C GLU A 85 -12.54 5.64 11.20
N SER A 86 -12.36 4.32 11.04
CA SER A 86 -11.44 3.52 11.83
C SER A 86 -9.96 3.92 11.70
N TRP A 87 -9.61 4.74 10.70
CA TRP A 87 -8.25 5.28 10.56
C TRP A 87 -8.03 6.54 11.41
N LEU A 88 -9.09 7.14 11.97
CA LEU A 88 -8.96 8.36 12.77
C LEU A 88 -8.05 8.14 13.99
N ASP A 89 -8.16 7.00 14.66
CA ASP A 89 -7.34 6.60 15.81
C ASP A 89 -5.84 6.47 15.47
N TYR A 90 -5.49 6.21 14.21
CA TYR A 90 -4.10 6.04 13.78
C TYR A 90 -3.50 7.32 13.19
N LEU A 91 -4.33 8.30 12.84
CA LEU A 91 -3.93 9.50 12.11
C LEU A 91 -4.06 10.79 12.92
N TYR A 92 -4.92 10.82 13.94
CA TYR A 92 -5.25 12.04 14.68
C TYR A 92 -5.10 11.91 16.20
N TRP A 93 -4.55 10.81 16.72
CA TRP A 93 -4.41 10.61 18.17
C TRP A 93 -3.38 11.53 18.85
N ASP A 94 -2.55 12.24 18.08
CA ASP A 94 -1.65 13.31 18.60
C ASP A 94 -2.26 14.73 18.48
N ALA A 95 -3.50 14.85 17.98
CA ALA A 95 -4.23 16.10 18.08
C ALA A 95 -4.84 16.17 19.47
N GLU A 96 -4.19 16.88 20.39
CA GLU A 96 -4.82 17.29 21.65
C GLU A 96 -6.24 17.78 21.35
N LEU A 97 -7.23 17.13 21.98
CA LEU A 97 -8.60 17.63 21.98
C LEU A 97 -8.59 18.96 22.73
N GLU A 98 -8.44 20.07 22.04
CA GLU A 98 -8.83 21.36 22.58
C GLU A 98 -10.36 21.42 22.61
N ALA A 99 -10.93 21.10 23.79
CA ALA A 99 -12.21 21.61 24.27
C ALA A 99 -12.23 21.59 25.80
#